data_AF-A0A0Q8ELI1-F1
#
_entry.id   AF-A0A0Q8ELI1-F1
#
_cell.length_a   1.000
_cell.length_b   1.000
_cell.length_c   1.000
_cell.angle_alpha   90.00
_cell.angle_beta   90.00
_cell.angle_gamma   90.00
#
_symmetry.space_group_name_H-M   'P 1'
#
loop_
_entity.id
_entity.type
_entity.pdbx_description
1 polymer ?
#
loop_
_entity_poly.entity_id
_entity_poly.type
_entity_poly.pdbx_seq_one_letter_code
_entity_poly.pdbx_strand_id
1 'polypeptide(L)'
;MCESLKQRFAELHARDYPDDGAAKALWLLADLLTLLQKRVQLIADEKTLIMAGEVVIELGETLEYFDNAGTDQTPRGLVVLLQSLYARLGWPSNLLAWPQSVYNFTIRPFVENLAVLFQYLGPDAEIDAVLKAYTGPRDLVSFPRIERDNVRMYAIFGHEIGHRIAGEFLKQEQADATFSGEEAAIRAKVIAAMGGSPSIIDAQKLIEKVFSLRKRALEELISDIVGVYLFGPSALYAGHEWYAPDSVDT
;
A
#
# COMPACT_ATOMS: atom_id res chain seq x y z
N MET A 1 -4.53 -2.18 -27.91
CA MET A 1 -3.99 -1.93 -26.55
C MET A 1 -3.74 -3.24 -25.81
N CYS A 2 -4.74 -4.11 -25.58
CA CYS A 2 -4.52 -5.39 -24.87
C CYS A 2 -3.42 -6.27 -25.50
N GLU A 3 -3.37 -6.39 -26.83
CA GLU A 3 -2.32 -7.17 -27.50
C GLU A 3 -0.90 -6.57 -27.30
N SER A 4 -0.77 -5.25 -27.27
CA SER A 4 0.49 -4.57 -26.96
C SER A 4 0.93 -4.85 -25.52
N LEU A 5 0.01 -4.85 -24.56
CA LEU A 5 0.31 -5.24 -23.18
C LEU A 5 0.71 -6.71 -23.08
N LYS A 6 0.05 -7.63 -23.80
CA LYS A 6 0.46 -9.05 -23.83
C LYS A 6 1.89 -9.23 -24.31
N GLN A 7 2.27 -8.53 -25.38
CA GLN A 7 3.66 -8.54 -25.84
C GLN A 7 4.59 -8.03 -24.72
N ARG A 8 4.22 -6.94 -24.05
CA ARG A 8 5.00 -6.39 -22.94
C ARG A 8 5.14 -7.37 -21.76
N PHE A 9 4.08 -8.10 -21.41
CA PHE A 9 4.14 -9.17 -20.41
C PHE A 9 5.16 -10.24 -20.81
N ALA A 10 5.15 -10.69 -22.06
CA ALA A 10 6.09 -11.69 -22.55
C ALA A 10 7.56 -11.21 -22.48
N GLU A 11 7.80 -9.94 -22.82
CA GLU A 11 9.11 -9.31 -22.68
C GLU A 11 9.58 -9.28 -21.22
N LEU A 12 8.70 -8.87 -20.30
CA LEU A 12 9.01 -8.80 -18.87
C LEU A 12 9.21 -10.19 -18.27
N HIS A 13 8.41 -11.19 -18.65
CA HIS A 13 8.58 -12.58 -18.20
C HIS A 13 9.95 -13.18 -18.56
N ALA A 14 10.58 -12.69 -19.63
CA ALA A 14 11.91 -13.14 -20.04
C ALA A 14 13.06 -12.50 -19.25
N ARG A 15 12.79 -11.51 -18.38
CA ARG A 15 13.82 -10.84 -17.57
C ARG A 15 14.21 -11.65 -16.35
N ASP A 16 15.45 -11.46 -15.89
CA ASP A 16 15.94 -12.00 -14.62
C ASP A 16 15.48 -11.10 -13.45
N TYR A 17 14.86 -11.73 -12.46
CA TYR A 17 14.36 -11.08 -11.25
C TYR A 17 15.04 -11.66 -10.01
N PRO A 18 15.05 -10.92 -8.88
CA PRO A 18 15.67 -11.39 -7.66
C PRO A 18 15.09 -12.70 -7.12
N ASP A 19 13.79 -12.93 -7.34
CA ASP A 19 13.04 -14.10 -6.92
C ASP A 19 11.89 -14.41 -7.91
N ASP A 20 11.01 -15.36 -7.54
CA ASP A 20 9.85 -15.75 -8.35
C ASP A 20 8.62 -14.82 -8.20
N GLY A 21 8.72 -13.78 -7.35
CA GLY A 21 7.64 -12.87 -7.03
C GLY A 21 7.18 -12.08 -8.25
N ALA A 22 8.14 -11.54 -9.01
CA ALA A 22 7.85 -10.81 -10.24
C ALA A 22 7.11 -11.69 -11.26
N ALA A 23 7.56 -12.92 -11.46
CA ALA A 23 6.92 -13.84 -12.39
C ALA A 23 5.46 -14.14 -11.99
N LYS A 24 5.21 -14.42 -10.69
CA LYS A 24 3.84 -14.64 -10.18
C LYS A 24 2.95 -13.42 -10.37
N ALA A 25 3.46 -12.22 -10.09
CA ALA A 25 2.69 -10.99 -10.23
C ALA A 25 2.41 -10.66 -11.71
N LEU A 26 3.34 -10.91 -12.63
CA LEU A 26 3.10 -10.78 -14.07
C LEU A 26 2.03 -11.77 -14.57
N TRP A 27 2.03 -13.01 -14.07
CA TRP A 27 0.97 -13.99 -14.37
C TRP A 27 -0.40 -13.49 -13.92
N LEU A 28 -0.51 -12.95 -12.70
CA LEU A 28 -1.77 -12.36 -12.22
C LEU A 28 -2.27 -11.25 -13.15
N LEU A 29 -1.38 -10.33 -13.54
CA LEU A 29 -1.74 -9.22 -14.42
C LEU A 29 -2.16 -9.70 -15.82
N ALA A 30 -1.51 -10.75 -16.34
CA ALA A 30 -1.86 -11.36 -17.62
C ALA A 30 -3.23 -12.06 -17.58
N ASP A 31 -3.55 -12.75 -16.48
CA ASP A 31 -4.86 -13.37 -16.26
C ASP A 31 -5.96 -12.31 -16.17
N LEU A 32 -5.72 -11.24 -15.41
CA LEU A 32 -6.63 -10.10 -15.30
C LEU A 32 -6.85 -9.39 -16.65
N LEU A 33 -5.79 -9.17 -17.43
CA LEU A 33 -5.91 -8.61 -18.78
C LEU A 33 -6.71 -9.53 -19.72
N THR A 34 -6.55 -10.84 -19.58
CA THR A 34 -7.31 -11.82 -20.38
C THR A 34 -8.79 -11.77 -20.04
N LEU A 35 -9.14 -11.66 -18.75
CA LEU A 35 -10.53 -11.45 -18.32
C LEU A 35 -11.09 -10.13 -18.84
N LEU A 36 -10.33 -9.04 -18.73
CA LEU A 36 -10.70 -7.73 -19.24
C LEU A 36 -10.99 -7.77 -20.74
N GLN A 37 -10.13 -8.42 -21.53
CA GLN A 37 -10.32 -8.55 -22.97
C GLN A 37 -11.63 -9.27 -23.32
N LYS A 38 -11.97 -10.34 -22.60
CA LYS A 38 -13.24 -11.05 -22.78
C LYS A 38 -14.43 -10.14 -22.45
N ARG A 39 -14.34 -9.33 -21.39
CA ARG A 39 -15.41 -8.41 -20.99
C ARG A 39 -15.61 -7.28 -21.99
N VAL A 40 -14.53 -6.66 -22.47
CA VAL A 40 -14.57 -5.56 -23.46
C VAL A 40 -15.33 -5.97 -24.73
N GLN A 41 -15.25 -7.23 -25.15
CA GLN A 41 -16.00 -7.74 -26.30
C GLN A 41 -17.52 -7.82 -26.08
N LEU A 42 -17.97 -7.81 -24.82
CA LEU A 42 -19.37 -7.94 -24.41
C LEU A 42 -19.97 -6.62 -23.91
N ILE A 43 -19.14 -5.60 -23.67
CA ILE A 43 -19.58 -4.29 -23.18
C ILE A 43 -20.23 -3.52 -24.33
N ALA A 44 -21.50 -3.17 -24.15
CA ALA A 44 -22.24 -2.28 -25.05
C ALA A 44 -22.34 -0.84 -24.52
N ASP A 45 -22.10 -0.65 -23.22
CA ASP A 45 -22.19 0.64 -22.55
C ASP A 45 -20.89 1.45 -22.71
N GLU A 46 -21.01 2.66 -23.26
CA GLU A 46 -19.86 3.54 -23.53
C GLU A 46 -19.09 3.90 -22.26
N LYS A 47 -19.80 4.16 -21.16
CA LYS A 47 -19.17 4.51 -19.88
C LYS A 47 -18.29 3.36 -19.36
N THR A 48 -18.81 2.14 -19.39
CA THR A 48 -18.08 0.94 -18.97
C THR A 48 -16.88 0.67 -19.90
N LEU A 49 -17.00 0.98 -21.20
CA LEU A 49 -15.89 0.87 -22.14
C LEU A 49 -14.76 1.87 -21.84
N ILE A 50 -15.10 3.12 -21.47
CA ILE A 50 -14.13 4.12 -21.03
C ILE A 50 -13.39 3.64 -19.78
N MET A 51 -14.13 3.15 -18.77
CA MET A 51 -13.55 2.60 -17.54
C MET A 51 -12.63 1.41 -17.84
N ALA A 52 -13.01 0.53 -18.78
CA ALA A 52 -12.13 -0.57 -19.21
C ALA A 52 -10.84 -0.05 -19.86
N GLY A 53 -10.90 1.06 -20.60
CA GLY A 53 -9.72 1.75 -21.12
C GLY A 53 -8.80 2.27 -20.02
N GLU A 54 -9.35 2.87 -18.97
CA GLU A 54 -8.59 3.33 -17.79
C GLU A 54 -7.90 2.14 -17.09
N VAL A 55 -8.60 1.01 -16.91
CA VAL A 55 -7.99 -0.21 -16.35
C VAL A 55 -6.81 -0.70 -17.20
N VAL A 56 -6.92 -0.66 -18.53
CA VAL A 56 -5.81 -1.03 -19.42
C VAL A 56 -4.61 -0.09 -19.25
N ILE A 57 -4.84 1.22 -19.08
CA ILE A 57 -3.77 2.21 -18.86
C ILE A 57 -3.07 1.93 -17.53
N GLU A 58 -3.84 1.79 -16.45
CA GLU A 58 -3.33 1.53 -15.09
C GLU A 58 -2.56 0.20 -15.00
N LEU A 59 -3.04 -0.85 -15.69
CA LEU A 59 -2.28 -2.10 -15.84
C LEU A 59 -0.94 -1.87 -16.55
N GLY A 60 -0.92 -1.01 -17.58
CA GLY A 60 0.30 -0.61 -18.28
C GLY A 60 1.28 0.15 -17.39
N GLU A 61 0.80 1.13 -16.62
CA GLU A 61 1.62 1.87 -15.65
C GLU A 61 2.18 0.95 -14.56
N THR A 62 1.39 -0.05 -14.14
CA THR A 62 1.84 -1.08 -13.20
C THR A 62 3.02 -1.88 -13.74
N LEU A 63 3.20 -2.01 -15.07
CA LEU A 63 4.35 -2.69 -15.67
C LEU A 63 5.67 -1.94 -15.47
N GLU A 64 5.64 -0.63 -15.25
CA GLU A 64 6.84 0.17 -15.01
C GLU A 64 7.58 -0.27 -13.74
N TYR A 65 6.86 -0.84 -12.75
CA TYR A 65 7.47 -1.41 -11.57
C TYR A 65 8.37 -2.61 -11.92
N PHE A 66 7.91 -3.46 -12.85
CA PHE A 66 8.64 -4.64 -13.29
C PHE A 66 9.83 -4.29 -14.18
N ASP A 67 9.81 -3.11 -14.80
CA ASP A 67 10.95 -2.64 -15.58
C ASP A 67 12.17 -2.34 -14.71
N ASN A 68 11.94 -1.95 -13.46
CA ASN A 68 12.97 -1.59 -12.52
C ASN A 68 13.23 -2.68 -11.46
N ALA A 69 12.33 -3.65 -11.31
CA ALA A 69 12.48 -4.76 -10.36
C ALA A 69 13.53 -5.82 -10.76
N GLY A 70 14.13 -5.71 -11.96
CA GLY A 70 15.15 -6.66 -12.44
C GLY A 70 16.40 -6.73 -11.55
N THR A 71 17.15 -7.83 -11.64
CA THR A 71 18.38 -8.05 -10.86
C THR A 71 19.48 -7.01 -11.15
N ASP A 72 19.41 -6.34 -12.29
CA ASP A 72 20.28 -5.25 -12.69
C ASP A 72 20.15 -4.02 -11.78
N GLN A 73 18.97 -3.80 -11.19
CA GLN A 73 18.72 -2.64 -10.32
C GLN A 73 18.32 -3.02 -8.89
N THR A 74 17.82 -4.24 -8.69
CA THR A 74 17.33 -4.74 -7.40
C THR A 74 18.22 -5.87 -6.87
N PRO A 75 19.08 -5.62 -5.86
CA PRO A 75 19.95 -6.65 -5.32
C PRO A 75 19.17 -7.78 -4.65
N ARG A 76 19.52 -9.05 -4.95
CA ARG A 76 18.90 -10.23 -4.29
C ARG A 76 18.99 -10.18 -2.77
N GLY A 77 20.13 -9.74 -2.23
CA GLY A 77 20.32 -9.63 -0.78
C GLY A 77 19.36 -8.63 -0.12
N LEU A 78 19.02 -7.54 -0.81
CA LEU A 78 18.03 -6.58 -0.35
C LEU A 78 16.64 -7.23 -0.27
N VAL A 79 16.22 -7.94 -1.33
CA VAL A 79 14.93 -8.63 -1.33
C VAL A 79 14.84 -9.62 -0.17
N VAL A 80 15.86 -10.47 0.01
CA VAL A 80 15.92 -11.41 1.14
C VAL A 80 15.82 -10.70 2.49
N LEU A 81 16.50 -9.56 2.65
CA LEU A 81 16.42 -8.76 3.87
C LEU A 81 14.99 -8.27 4.12
N LEU A 82 14.35 -7.64 3.13
CA LEU A 82 12.98 -7.12 3.27
C LEU A 82 11.98 -8.25 3.60
N GLN A 83 12.11 -9.40 2.93
CA GLN A 83 11.30 -10.59 3.20
C GLN A 83 11.50 -11.14 4.61
N SER A 84 12.74 -11.11 5.11
CA SER A 84 13.04 -11.54 6.49
C SER A 84 12.40 -10.62 7.54
N LEU A 85 12.28 -9.32 7.25
CA LEU A 85 11.63 -8.34 8.12
C LEU A 85 10.11 -8.56 8.13
N TYR A 86 9.49 -8.83 6.98
CA TYR A 86 8.09 -9.26 6.89
C TYR A 86 7.83 -10.53 7.71
N ALA A 87 8.71 -11.54 7.57
CA ALA A 87 8.58 -12.79 8.29
C ALA A 87 8.65 -12.61 9.83
N ARG A 88 9.45 -11.66 10.32
CA ARG A 88 9.51 -11.32 11.75
C ARG A 88 8.20 -10.75 12.30
N LEU A 89 7.38 -10.13 11.45
CA LEU A 89 6.05 -9.65 11.80
C LEU A 89 4.96 -10.71 11.62
N GLY A 90 5.32 -11.93 11.21
CA GLY A 90 4.37 -12.99 10.90
C GLY A 90 3.60 -12.76 9.60
N TRP A 91 4.08 -11.88 8.73
CA TRP A 91 3.45 -11.56 7.46
C TRP A 91 3.94 -12.46 6.32
N PRO A 92 3.13 -12.64 5.25
CA PRO A 92 3.58 -13.34 4.06
C PRO A 92 4.85 -12.70 3.51
N SER A 93 5.92 -13.47 3.39
CA SER A 93 7.23 -12.98 2.94
C SER A 93 7.31 -12.67 1.45
N ASN A 94 6.20 -12.72 0.70
CA ASN A 94 6.22 -12.48 -0.74
C ASN A 94 5.94 -10.99 -0.99
N LEU A 95 6.94 -10.29 -1.51
CA LEU A 95 6.88 -8.88 -1.92
C LEU A 95 7.60 -8.71 -3.25
N LEU A 96 7.25 -7.66 -3.99
CA LEU A 96 7.98 -7.25 -5.18
C LEU A 96 8.73 -5.96 -4.87
N ALA A 97 10.06 -6.03 -4.81
CA ALA A 97 10.89 -4.87 -4.56
C ALA A 97 11.30 -4.19 -5.87
N TRP A 98 11.32 -2.85 -5.88
CA TRP A 98 11.81 -2.08 -7.02
C TRP A 98 12.44 -0.75 -6.58
N PRO A 99 13.45 -0.22 -7.30
CA PRO A 99 14.10 1.02 -6.95
C PRO A 99 13.27 2.22 -7.41
N GLN A 100 13.25 3.28 -6.61
CA GLN A 100 12.70 4.58 -6.99
C GLN A 100 13.73 5.71 -6.84
N SER A 101 13.46 6.83 -7.51
CA SER A 101 14.26 8.06 -7.40
C SER A 101 14.01 8.84 -6.10
N VAL A 102 12.88 8.59 -5.44
CA VAL A 102 12.50 9.25 -4.19
C VAL A 102 13.32 8.67 -3.02
N TYR A 103 13.77 9.56 -2.13
CA TYR A 103 14.53 9.22 -0.92
C TYR A 103 13.62 8.70 0.21
N ASN A 104 12.75 7.73 -0.07
CA ASN A 104 11.97 7.04 0.97
C ASN A 104 11.71 5.59 0.56
N PHE A 105 11.31 4.74 1.50
CA PHE A 105 10.58 3.52 1.20
C PHE A 105 9.11 3.84 0.96
N THR A 106 8.43 3.10 0.09
CA THR A 106 6.96 3.09 0.08
C THR A 106 6.48 1.66 -0.07
N ILE A 107 5.35 1.36 0.54
CA ILE A 107 4.71 0.04 0.47
C ILE A 107 3.32 0.26 -0.11
N ARG A 108 3.04 -0.39 -1.24
CA ARG A 108 1.75 -0.33 -1.90
C ARG A 108 1.09 -1.70 -1.90
N PRO A 109 -0.17 -1.80 -1.47
CA PRO A 109 -0.88 -3.08 -1.43
C PRO A 109 -1.30 -3.48 -2.85
N PHE A 110 -0.52 -4.38 -3.46
CA PHE A 110 -0.61 -4.71 -4.88
C PHE A 110 -1.97 -5.30 -5.24
N VAL A 111 -2.40 -6.33 -4.51
CA VAL A 111 -3.63 -7.07 -4.80
C VAL A 111 -4.85 -6.21 -4.50
N GLU A 112 -4.83 -5.45 -3.42
CA GLU A 112 -5.91 -4.54 -3.05
C GLU A 112 -6.07 -3.40 -4.07
N ASN A 113 -4.96 -2.84 -4.58
CA ASN A 113 -5.02 -1.83 -5.63
C ASN A 113 -5.62 -2.40 -6.92
N LEU A 114 -5.24 -3.61 -7.32
CA LEU A 114 -5.86 -4.30 -8.46
C LEU A 114 -7.35 -4.56 -8.21
N ALA A 115 -7.73 -4.98 -7.01
CA ALA A 115 -9.14 -5.20 -6.67
C ALA A 115 -9.96 -3.91 -6.82
N VAL A 116 -9.45 -2.78 -6.30
CA VAL A 116 -10.10 -1.46 -6.45
C VAL A 116 -10.19 -1.05 -7.90
N LEU A 117 -9.11 -1.23 -8.67
CA LEU A 117 -9.06 -0.90 -10.09
C LEU A 117 -10.15 -1.63 -10.88
N PHE A 118 -10.33 -2.92 -10.63
CA PHE A 118 -11.33 -3.72 -11.33
C PHE A 118 -12.76 -3.54 -10.80
N GLN A 119 -12.94 -3.09 -9.55
CA GLN A 119 -14.28 -2.77 -9.00
C GLN A 119 -15.01 -1.70 -9.81
N TYR A 120 -14.29 -0.79 -10.48
CA TYR A 120 -14.90 0.23 -11.35
C TYR A 120 -15.64 -0.35 -12.55
N LEU A 121 -15.34 -1.58 -12.94
CA LEU A 121 -16.02 -2.30 -14.03
C LEU A 121 -17.30 -3.01 -13.55
N GLY A 122 -17.60 -2.92 -12.25
CA GLY A 122 -18.72 -3.59 -11.60
C GLY A 122 -18.31 -4.93 -10.94
N PRO A 123 -19.23 -5.55 -10.18
CA PRO A 123 -18.96 -6.83 -9.52
C PRO A 123 -18.66 -7.94 -10.54
N ASP A 124 -17.53 -8.63 -10.37
CA ASP A 124 -17.12 -9.73 -11.24
C ASP A 124 -16.54 -10.90 -10.46
N ALA A 125 -17.30 -12.00 -10.42
CA ALA A 125 -16.93 -13.20 -9.68
C ALA A 125 -15.68 -13.90 -10.23
N GLU A 126 -15.37 -13.77 -11.52
CA GLU A 126 -14.16 -14.35 -12.12
C GLU A 126 -12.92 -13.58 -11.69
N ILE A 127 -12.99 -12.24 -11.69
CA ILE A 127 -11.90 -11.37 -11.20
C ILE A 127 -11.66 -11.64 -9.71
N ASP A 128 -12.73 -11.67 -8.91
CA ASP A 128 -12.64 -11.98 -7.48
C ASP A 128 -12.01 -13.35 -7.22
N ALA A 129 -12.34 -14.35 -8.04
CA ALA A 129 -11.77 -15.69 -7.92
C ALA A 129 -10.27 -15.70 -8.23
N VAL A 130 -9.84 -15.01 -9.30
CA VAL A 130 -8.42 -14.88 -9.66
C VAL A 130 -7.63 -14.16 -8.56
N LEU A 131 -8.13 -13.04 -8.05
CA LEU A 131 -7.48 -12.29 -6.97
C LEU A 131 -7.40 -13.09 -5.66
N LYS A 132 -8.45 -13.87 -5.32
CA LYS A 132 -8.45 -14.74 -4.12
C LYS A 132 -7.52 -15.95 -4.25
N ALA A 133 -7.39 -16.52 -5.45
CA ALA A 133 -6.51 -17.66 -5.71
C ALA A 133 -5.03 -17.29 -5.75
N TYR A 134 -4.71 -16.00 -5.89
CA TYR A 134 -3.34 -15.52 -6.01
C TYR A 134 -2.54 -15.66 -4.71
N THR A 135 -1.38 -16.31 -4.81
CA THR A 135 -0.46 -16.59 -3.70
C THR A 135 0.90 -15.89 -3.83
N GLY A 136 1.05 -15.01 -4.82
CA GLY A 136 2.29 -14.27 -5.07
C GLY A 136 2.47 -13.05 -4.15
N PRO A 137 3.37 -12.12 -4.52
CA PRO A 137 3.58 -10.88 -3.79
C PRO A 137 2.31 -10.09 -3.54
N ARG A 138 2.05 -9.73 -2.28
CA ARG A 138 0.93 -8.87 -1.92
C ARG A 138 1.28 -7.39 -1.86
N ASP A 139 2.56 -7.09 -1.74
CA ASP A 139 3.06 -5.72 -1.67
C ASP A 139 4.06 -5.42 -2.76
N LEU A 140 3.98 -4.19 -3.26
CA LEU A 140 5.05 -3.53 -3.99
C LEU A 140 5.84 -2.69 -3.01
N VAL A 141 7.13 -2.99 -2.85
CA VAL A 141 8.03 -2.24 -1.97
C VAL A 141 8.98 -1.43 -2.82
N SER A 142 8.81 -0.11 -2.84
CA SER A 142 9.79 0.77 -3.46
C SER A 142 10.90 1.10 -2.47
N PHE A 143 12.15 1.12 -2.91
CA PHE A 143 13.30 1.49 -2.09
C PHE A 143 14.12 2.61 -2.76
N PRO A 144 14.78 3.48 -1.97
CA PRO A 144 15.56 4.58 -2.53
C PRO A 144 16.79 4.03 -3.26
N ARG A 145 16.88 4.25 -4.58
CA ARG A 145 17.96 3.66 -5.40
C ARG A 145 19.36 4.06 -4.93
N ILE A 146 19.54 5.33 -4.56
CA ILE A 146 20.83 5.93 -4.19
C ILE A 146 21.23 5.52 -2.77
N GLU A 147 20.26 5.47 -1.85
CA GLU A 147 20.48 5.21 -0.42
C GLU A 147 20.24 3.75 -0.03
N ARG A 148 20.25 2.82 -1.00
CA ARG A 148 19.91 1.41 -0.74
C ARG A 148 20.82 0.72 0.28
N ASP A 149 22.05 1.22 0.45
CA ASP A 149 23.03 0.69 1.41
C ASP A 149 23.01 1.45 2.75
N ASN A 150 22.15 2.48 2.87
CA ASN A 150 22.03 3.28 4.08
C ASN A 150 21.15 2.56 5.11
N VAL A 151 21.77 1.98 6.13
CA VAL A 151 21.11 1.27 7.23
C VAL A 151 20.00 2.10 7.88
N ARG A 152 20.13 3.44 7.95
CA ARG A 152 19.11 4.31 8.56
C ARG A 152 17.80 4.28 7.78
N MET A 153 17.85 4.16 6.45
CA MET A 153 16.64 4.10 5.63
C MET A 153 15.79 2.87 5.92
N TYR A 154 16.39 1.78 6.41
CA TYR A 154 15.64 0.58 6.77
C TYR A 154 14.80 0.78 8.03
N ALA A 155 15.20 1.68 8.94
CA ALA A 155 14.33 2.05 10.05
C ALA A 155 13.04 2.72 9.54
N ILE A 156 13.13 3.55 8.51
CA ILE A 156 11.96 4.15 7.86
C ILE A 156 11.11 3.07 7.21
N PHE A 157 11.72 2.07 6.55
CA PHE A 157 10.97 0.90 6.08
C PHE A 157 10.17 0.21 7.19
N GLY A 158 10.74 0.07 8.39
CA GLY A 158 10.00 -0.45 9.56
C GLY A 158 8.78 0.40 9.94
N HIS A 159 8.92 1.73 9.89
CA HIS A 159 7.80 2.67 10.10
C HIS A 159 6.74 2.52 9.01
N GLU A 160 7.13 2.45 7.73
CA GLU A 160 6.21 2.28 6.59
C GLU A 160 5.43 0.95 6.66
N ILE A 161 6.07 -0.16 7.07
CA ILE A 161 5.37 -1.42 7.33
C ILE A 161 4.32 -1.23 8.44
N GLY A 162 4.70 -0.46 9.46
CA GLY A 162 3.85 -0.21 10.60
C GLY A 162 2.55 0.52 10.25
N HIS A 163 2.50 1.34 9.20
CA HIS A 163 1.25 1.94 8.73
C HIS A 163 0.22 0.89 8.30
N ARG A 164 0.66 -0.24 7.74
CA ARG A 164 -0.27 -1.32 7.37
C ARG A 164 -0.76 -2.08 8.60
N ILE A 165 0.09 -2.33 9.60
CA ILE A 165 -0.35 -2.89 10.89
C ILE A 165 -1.34 -1.95 11.57
N ALA A 166 -1.05 -0.65 11.59
CA ALA A 166 -1.94 0.36 12.14
C ALA A 166 -3.29 0.38 11.42
N GLY A 167 -3.28 0.30 10.08
CA GLY A 167 -4.49 0.22 9.27
C GLY A 167 -5.36 -0.99 9.60
N GLU A 168 -4.76 -2.18 9.78
CA GLU A 168 -5.47 -3.39 10.21
C GLU A 168 -6.05 -3.25 11.62
N PHE A 169 -5.24 -2.75 12.56
CA PHE A 169 -5.67 -2.48 13.93
C PHE A 169 -6.86 -1.52 13.98
N LEU A 170 -6.78 -0.39 13.28
CA LEU A 170 -7.84 0.63 13.26
C LEU A 170 -9.13 0.10 12.63
N LYS A 171 -9.04 -0.76 11.60
CA LYS A 171 -10.22 -1.43 11.02
C LYS A 171 -10.88 -2.39 12.01
N GLN A 172 -10.09 -3.14 12.77
CA GLN A 172 -10.60 -4.06 13.79
C GLN A 172 -11.23 -3.30 14.96
N GLU A 173 -10.57 -2.24 15.43
CA GLU A 173 -11.07 -1.37 16.49
C GLU A 173 -12.43 -0.75 16.11
N GLN A 174 -12.59 -0.27 14.87
CA GLN A 174 -13.85 0.27 14.38
C GLN A 174 -14.99 -0.78 14.32
N ALA A 175 -14.66 -2.06 14.16
CA ALA A 175 -15.63 -3.14 14.17
C ALA A 175 -15.98 -3.61 15.60
N ASP A 176 -15.25 -3.15 16.63
CA ASP A 176 -15.47 -3.52 18.02
C ASP A 176 -16.66 -2.73 18.61
N ALA A 177 -17.63 -3.45 19.17
CA ALA A 177 -18.78 -2.87 19.85
C ALA A 177 -18.38 -2.03 21.09
N THR A 178 -17.27 -2.39 21.75
CA THR A 178 -16.71 -1.65 22.89
C THR A 178 -16.27 -0.27 22.45
N PHE A 179 -15.57 -0.19 21.32
CA PHE A 179 -15.12 1.08 20.74
C PHE A 179 -16.30 1.99 20.39
N SER A 180 -17.38 1.44 19.84
CA SER A 180 -18.60 2.22 19.53
C SER A 180 -19.22 2.88 20.77
N GLY A 181 -19.21 2.19 21.91
CA GLY A 181 -19.68 2.74 23.19
C GLY A 181 -18.79 3.85 23.73
N GLU A 182 -17.47 3.67 23.62
CA GLU A 182 -16.48 4.69 23.99
C GLU A 182 -16.56 5.92 23.07
N GLU A 183 -16.81 5.70 21.78
CA GLU A 183 -16.95 6.75 20.78
C GLU A 183 -18.11 7.70 21.13
N ALA A 184 -19.27 7.14 21.51
CA ALA A 184 -20.42 7.93 21.95
C ALA A 184 -20.09 8.76 23.20
N ALA A 185 -19.35 8.19 24.16
CA ALA A 185 -18.92 8.89 25.36
C ALA A 185 -17.93 10.02 25.04
N ILE A 186 -17.00 9.82 24.11
CA ILE A 186 -16.06 10.84 23.65
C ILE A 186 -16.81 11.97 22.93
N ARG A 187 -17.76 11.65 22.04
CA ARG A 187 -18.62 12.64 21.37
C ARG A 187 -19.36 13.52 22.39
N ALA A 188 -19.93 12.92 23.43
CA ALA A 188 -20.58 13.66 24.52
C ALA A 188 -19.61 14.59 25.27
N LYS A 189 -18.38 14.12 25.56
CA LYS A 189 -17.34 14.95 26.19
C LYS A 189 -16.90 16.12 25.32
N VAL A 190 -16.75 15.92 24.01
CA VAL A 190 -16.41 16.99 23.05
C VAL A 190 -17.51 18.06 23.03
N ILE A 191 -18.78 17.65 22.93
CA ILE A 191 -19.92 18.57 22.95
C ILE A 191 -19.98 19.34 24.27
N ALA A 192 -19.78 18.66 25.40
CA ALA A 192 -19.75 19.31 26.72
C ALA A 192 -18.60 20.32 26.84
N ALA A 193 -17.42 20.01 26.28
CA ALA A 193 -16.24 20.88 26.32
C ALA A 193 -16.37 22.14 25.44
N MET A 194 -17.22 22.13 24.41
CA MET A 194 -17.49 23.32 23.59
C MET A 194 -18.20 24.42 24.39
N GLY A 195 -18.97 24.04 25.42
CA GLY A 195 -19.80 24.97 26.19
C GLY A 195 -20.97 25.54 25.38
N GLY A 196 -21.99 26.03 26.07
CA GLY A 196 -23.17 26.64 25.44
C GLY A 196 -24.03 25.66 24.62
N SER A 197 -24.71 26.16 23.59
CA SER A 197 -25.51 25.38 22.65
C SER A 197 -24.87 25.45 21.26
N PRO A 198 -23.80 24.67 20.99
CA PRO A 198 -23.13 24.71 19.70
C PRO A 198 -24.09 24.29 18.59
N SER A 199 -23.89 24.85 17.39
CA SER A 199 -24.63 24.38 16.22
C SER A 199 -24.27 22.92 15.95
N ILE A 200 -25.22 22.15 15.39
CA ILE A 200 -25.00 20.74 15.04
C ILE A 200 -23.80 20.60 14.09
N ILE A 201 -23.65 21.54 13.15
CA ILE A 201 -22.58 21.55 12.15
C ILE A 201 -21.21 21.76 12.82
N ASP A 202 -21.10 22.71 13.75
CA ASP A 202 -19.83 23.00 14.41
C ASP A 202 -19.41 21.86 15.34
N ALA A 203 -20.37 21.27 16.06
CA ALA A 203 -20.14 20.09 16.87
C ALA A 203 -19.64 18.92 16.02
N GLN A 204 -20.29 18.66 14.87
CA GLN A 204 -19.88 17.58 13.98
C GLN A 204 -18.47 17.78 13.42
N LYS A 205 -18.13 18.99 12.95
CA LYS A 205 -16.78 19.29 12.44
C LYS A 205 -15.70 19.11 13.49
N LEU A 206 -15.95 19.55 14.72
CA LEU A 206 -14.98 19.38 15.80
C LEU A 206 -14.79 17.91 16.16
N ILE A 207 -15.89 17.15 16.25
CA ILE A 207 -15.86 15.72 16.49
C ILE A 207 -15.04 15.01 15.40
N GLU A 208 -15.33 15.27 14.13
CA GLU A 208 -14.60 14.71 12.99
C GLU A 208 -13.10 15.02 13.09
N LYS A 209 -12.74 16.27 13.43
CA LYS A 209 -11.34 16.68 13.64
C LYS A 209 -10.68 15.95 14.80
N VAL A 210 -11.37 15.75 15.92
CA VAL A 210 -10.82 15.03 17.08
C VAL A 210 -10.56 13.57 16.73
N PHE A 211 -11.53 12.90 16.08
CA PHE A 211 -11.35 11.51 15.67
C PHE A 211 -10.29 11.35 14.57
N SER A 212 -10.19 12.30 13.63
CA SER A 212 -9.12 12.28 12.62
C SER A 212 -7.74 12.44 13.24
N LEU A 213 -7.59 13.34 14.22
CA LEU A 213 -6.34 13.53 14.96
C LEU A 213 -5.97 12.30 15.78
N ARG A 214 -6.93 11.71 16.51
CA ARG A 214 -6.71 10.46 17.25
C ARG A 214 -6.25 9.35 16.32
N LYS A 215 -6.98 9.14 15.22
CA LYS A 215 -6.67 8.10 14.23
C LYS A 215 -5.24 8.25 13.74
N ARG A 216 -4.88 9.46 13.28
CA ARG A 216 -3.53 9.75 12.79
C ARG A 216 -2.47 9.53 13.88
N ALA A 217 -2.68 10.06 15.08
CA ALA A 217 -1.72 9.89 16.17
C ALA A 217 -1.49 8.42 16.55
N LEU A 218 -2.56 7.61 16.56
CA LEU A 218 -2.46 6.18 16.82
C LEU A 218 -1.76 5.44 15.67
N GLU A 219 -2.01 5.86 14.44
CA GLU A 219 -1.35 5.32 13.26
C GLU A 219 0.15 5.55 13.29
N GLU A 220 0.61 6.79 13.51
CA GLU A 220 2.05 7.11 13.65
C GLU A 220 2.68 6.37 14.84
N LEU A 221 1.99 6.30 15.98
CA LEU A 221 2.50 5.61 17.17
C LEU A 221 2.71 4.12 16.93
N ILE A 222 1.74 3.45 16.30
CA ILE A 222 1.88 2.04 15.93
C ILE A 222 3.01 1.87 14.92
N SER A 223 3.12 2.77 13.94
CA SER A 223 4.20 2.76 12.96
C SER A 223 5.58 2.83 13.59
N ASP A 224 5.78 3.76 14.51
CA ASP A 224 7.05 3.93 15.24
C ASP A 224 7.36 2.72 16.13
N ILE A 225 6.34 2.14 16.80
CA ILE A 225 6.50 0.93 17.60
C ILE A 225 6.99 -0.24 16.74
N VAL A 226 6.45 -0.41 15.53
CA VAL A 226 6.88 -1.45 14.59
C VAL A 226 8.31 -1.20 14.13
N GLY A 227 8.66 0.05 13.82
CA GLY A 227 10.04 0.44 13.52
C GLY A 227 11.01 0.08 14.65
N VAL A 228 10.67 0.42 15.89
CA VAL A 228 11.46 0.08 17.09
C VAL A 228 11.52 -1.42 17.33
N TYR A 229 10.43 -2.15 17.08
CA TYR A 229 10.41 -3.60 17.22
C TYR A 229 11.39 -4.29 16.26
N LEU A 230 11.45 -3.82 15.01
CA LEU A 230 12.32 -4.41 13.98
C LEU A 230 13.79 -3.99 14.09
N PHE A 231 14.05 -2.72 14.43
CA PHE A 231 15.39 -2.10 14.34
C PHE A 231 15.92 -1.57 15.68
N GLY A 232 15.17 -1.78 16.77
CA GLY A 232 15.50 -1.28 18.10
C GLY A 232 15.30 0.24 18.23
N PRO A 233 15.72 0.83 19.37
CA PRO A 233 15.54 2.26 19.66
C PRO A 233 16.19 3.19 18.62
N SER A 234 17.16 2.69 17.85
CA SER A 234 17.80 3.43 16.76
C SER A 234 16.82 3.94 15.71
N ALA A 235 15.66 3.28 15.56
CA ALA A 235 14.63 3.67 14.60
C ALA A 235 14.05 5.06 14.89
N LEU A 236 13.89 5.44 16.17
CA LEU A 236 13.35 6.74 16.55
C LEU A 236 14.28 7.89 16.14
N TYR A 237 15.59 7.67 16.26
CA TYR A 237 16.59 8.66 15.85
C TYR A 237 16.71 8.77 14.33
N ALA A 238 16.60 7.63 13.63
CA ALA A 238 16.58 7.61 12.18
C ALA A 238 15.36 8.37 11.62
N GLY A 239 14.18 8.27 12.24
CA GLY A 239 13.01 9.06 11.85
C GLY A 239 13.17 10.55 12.14
N HIS A 240 13.71 10.92 13.31
CA HIS A 240 13.81 12.32 13.75
C HIS A 240 14.62 13.22 12.78
N GLU A 241 15.71 12.71 12.20
CA GLU A 241 16.51 13.47 11.22
C GLU A 241 15.76 13.74 9.90
N TRP A 242 14.77 12.91 9.54
CA TRP A 242 13.98 13.06 8.32
C TRP A 242 12.70 13.89 8.51
N TYR A 243 12.10 13.84 9.71
CA TYR A 243 10.91 14.64 10.06
C TYR A 243 11.23 16.01 10.63
N ALA A 244 12.48 16.29 10.97
CA ALA A 244 12.95 17.65 11.20
C ALA A 244 13.31 18.24 9.82
N PRO A 245 12.41 19.00 9.15
CA PRO A 245 12.87 19.84 8.05
C PRO A 245 13.95 20.75 8.61
N ASP A 246 15.01 20.98 7.84
CA ASP A 246 16.05 21.96 8.14
C ASP A 246 15.40 23.29 8.54
N SER A 247 15.22 23.47 9.84
CA SER A 247 14.95 24.76 10.45
C SER A 247 16.28 25.36 10.90
N VAL A 248 17.32 25.28 10.06
CA VAL A 248 18.56 26.04 10.24
C VAL A 248 19.22 26.24 8.86
N ASP A 249 18.60 27.07 8.03
CA ASP A 249 19.37 28.02 7.21
C ASP A 249 18.89 29.41 7.61
N THR A 250 19.53 29.94 8.67
CA THR A 250 19.61 31.38 8.97
C THR A 250 21.02 31.84 8.74
#